data_AF-A0A6L4YQW6-F1
#
_entry.id   AF-A0A6L4YQW6-F1
#
_cell.length_a   1.000
_cell.length_b   1.000
_cell.length_c   1.000
_cell.angle_alpha   90.00
_cell.angle_beta   90.00
_cell.angle_gamma   90.00
#
_symmetry.space_group_name_H-M   'P 1'
#
loop_
_entity.id
_entity.type
_entity.pdbx_description
1 polymer ?
#
loop_
_entity_poly.entity_id
_entity_poly.type
_entity_poly.pdbx_seq_one_letter_code
_entity_poly.pdbx_strand_id
1 'polypeptide(L)' 'MAILIPTIDHAIVRYAVITMANTGLRVSELCNLTLDDVDLKNRVLKVRHGKGNKDRSIPINDVIQQIIRFKIYHYQSK' A
#
# COMPACT_ATOMS: atom_id res chain seq x y z
N MET A 1 -0.74 14.94 7.24
CA MET A 1 0.43 14.39 6.52
C MET A 1 1.68 15.26 6.65
N ALA A 2 1.58 16.60 6.52
CA ALA A 2 2.74 17.50 6.52
C ALA A 2 3.65 17.44 7.76
N ILE A 3 3.13 17.10 8.95
CA ILE A 3 3.95 16.93 10.16
C ILE A 3 4.35 15.47 10.37
N LEU A 4 3.44 14.52 10.13
CA LEU A 4 3.64 13.10 10.45
C LEU A 4 4.64 12.39 9.53
N ILE A 5 4.62 12.65 8.22
CA ILE A 5 5.48 11.92 7.28
C ILE A 5 6.95 12.32 7.41
N PRO A 6 7.30 13.62 7.55
CA PRO A 6 8.69 14.03 7.71
C PRO A 6 9.35 13.57 9.01
N THR A 7 8.57 13.27 10.06
CA THR A 7 9.12 12.80 11.35
C THR A 7 9.38 11.30 11.41
N ILE A 8 9.06 10.54 10.35
CA ILE A 8 9.30 9.10 10.28
C ILE A 8 10.62 8.82 9.56
N ASP A 9 11.65 8.54 10.34
CA ASP A 9 13.00 8.24 9.84
C ASP A 9 13.08 6.92 9.08
N HIS A 10 12.42 5.88 9.62
CA HIS A 10 12.50 4.54 9.05
C HIS A 10 11.68 4.43 7.75
N ALA A 11 12.36 4.28 6.62
CA ALA A 11 11.74 4.33 5.28
C ALA A 11 10.57 3.36 5.12
N ILE A 12 10.67 2.13 5.64
CA ILE A 12 9.58 1.14 5.54
C ILE A 12 8.34 1.62 6.31
N VAL A 13 8.52 2.19 7.50
CA VAL A 13 7.41 2.72 8.31
C VAL A 13 6.77 3.89 7.60
N ARG A 14 7.57 4.77 6.99
CA ARG A 14 7.09 5.90 6.21
C ARG A 14 6.21 5.45 5.04
N TYR A 15 6.64 4.46 4.27
CA TYR A 15 5.83 3.91 3.17
C TYR A 15 4.55 3.22 3.66
N ALA A 16 4.62 2.51 4.79
CA ALA A 16 3.45 1.88 5.40
C ALA A 16 2.39 2.92 5.76
N VAL A 17 2.79 4.01 6.46
CA VAL A 17 1.88 5.09 6.87
C VAL A 17 1.29 5.81 5.66
N ILE A 18 2.10 6.13 4.64
CA ILE A 18 1.60 6.76 3.41
C ILE A 18 0.58 5.84 2.71
N THR A 19 0.90 4.55 2.59
CA THR A 19 0.01 3.55 1.98
C THR A 19 -1.32 3.48 2.71
N MET A 20 -1.29 3.31 4.04
CA MET A 20 -2.52 3.25 4.84
C MET A 20 -3.35 4.53 4.74
N ALA A 21 -2.71 5.70 4.79
CA ALA A 21 -3.40 6.98 4.74
C ALA A 21 -4.12 7.23 3.40
N ASN A 22 -3.56 6.75 2.29
CA ASN A 22 -4.15 6.95 0.96
C ASN A 22 -5.16 5.85 0.56
N THR A 23 -5.12 4.68 1.21
CA THR A 23 -5.92 3.51 0.82
C THR A 23 -6.96 3.13 1.86
N GLY A 24 -6.83 3.58 3.10
CA GLY A 24 -7.68 3.15 4.21
C GLY A 24 -7.50 1.69 4.60
N LEU A 25 -6.35 1.07 4.23
CA LEU A 25 -5.99 -0.26 4.69
C LEU A 25 -5.83 -0.30 6.21
N ARG A 26 -6.32 -1.38 6.83
CA ARG A 26 -5.95 -1.73 8.21
C ARG A 26 -4.52 -2.25 8.25
N VAL A 27 -3.88 -2.19 9.42
CA VAL A 27 -2.52 -2.72 9.61
C VAL A 27 -2.42 -4.18 9.17
N SER A 28 -3.38 -5.02 9.57
CA SER A 28 -3.40 -6.44 9.19
C SER A 28 -3.58 -6.65 7.68
N GLU A 29 -4.38 -5.80 7.01
CA GLU A 29 -4.57 -5.88 5.55
C GLU A 29 -3.28 -5.47 4.83
N LEU A 30 -2.58 -4.42 5.31
CA LEU A 30 -1.28 -4.02 4.76
C LEU A 30 -0.22 -5.11 4.95
N CYS A 31 -0.13 -5.71 6.13
CA CYS A 31 0.86 -6.74 6.44
C CYS A 31 0.66 -8.03 5.63
N ASN A 32 -0.56 -8.30 5.17
CA ASN A 32 -0.89 -9.47 4.36
C ASN A 32 -0.97 -9.17 2.85
N LEU A 33 -0.67 -7.94 2.42
CA LEU A 33 -0.77 -7.55 1.02
C LEU A 33 0.27 -8.30 0.18
N THR A 34 -0.18 -8.95 -0.90
CA THR A 34 0.68 -9.68 -1.84
C THR A 34 0.81 -8.94 -3.17
N LEU A 35 1.76 -9.35 -4.02
CA LEU A 35 1.89 -8.79 -5.37
C LEU A 35 0.66 -9.06 -6.24
N ASP A 36 -0.02 -10.18 -6.04
CA ASP A 36 -1.23 -10.55 -6.78
C ASP A 36 -2.44 -9.67 -6.43
N ASP A 37 -2.37 -8.96 -5.31
CA ASP A 37 -3.38 -8.00 -4.87
C ASP A 37 -3.20 -6.62 -5.52
N VAL A 38 -2.07 -6.39 -6.20
CA VAL A 38 -1.73 -5.12 -6.83
C VAL A 38 -1.96 -5.19 -8.34
N ASP A 39 -3.00 -4.52 -8.82
CA ASP A 39 -3.20 -4.28 -10.24
C ASP A 39 -2.64 -2.90 -10.63
N LEU A 40 -1.36 -2.86 -11.00
CA LEU A 40 -0.69 -1.62 -11.42
C LEU A 40 -1.20 -1.06 -12.76
N LYS A 41 -1.83 -1.89 -13.60
CA LYS A 41 -2.36 -1.48 -14.90
C LYS A 41 -3.66 -0.72 -14.72
N ASN A 42 -4.58 -1.28 -13.92
CA ASN A 42 -5.88 -0.67 -13.64
C ASN A 42 -5.84 0.25 -12.42
N ARG A 43 -4.68 0.37 -11.74
CA ARG A 43 -4.48 1.20 -10.55
C ARG A 43 -5.44 0.83 -9.42
N VAL A 44 -5.48 -0.46 -9.08
CA VAL A 44 -6.35 -1.00 -8.03
C VAL A 44 -5.57 -1.89 -7.08
N LEU A 45 -5.84 -1.76 -5.78
CA LEU A 45 -5.50 -2.74 -4.76
C LEU A 45 -6.72 -3.58 -4.41
N LYS A 46 -6.57 -4.90 -4.41
CA LYS A 46 -7.60 -5.83 -3.94
C LYS A 46 -7.37 -6.13 -2.48
N VAL A 47 -8.39 -5.90 -1.66
CA VAL A 47 -8.37 -6.32 -0.25
C VAL A 47 -9.25 -7.54 -0.10
N ARG A 48 -8.61 -8.65 0.23
CA ARG A 48 -9.28 -9.91 0.54
C ARG A 48 -9.66 -9.94 2.02
N HIS A 49 -10.78 -10.55 2.35
CA HIS A 49 -11.21 -10.79 3.74
C HIS A 49 -11.37 -9.48 4.54
N GLY A 50 -11.99 -8.48 3.91
CA GLY A 50 -12.31 -7.21 4.58
C GLY A 50 -13.37 -7.36 5.69
N LYS A 51 -13.82 -6.24 6.24
CA LYS A 51 -14.83 -6.24 7.32
C LYS A 51 -16.08 -7.00 6.90
N GLY A 52 -16.53 -7.94 7.73
CA GLY A 52 -17.68 -8.80 7.42
C GLY A 52 -17.39 -9.84 6.34
N ASN A 53 -16.11 -10.16 6.11
CA ASN A 53 -15.62 -11.11 5.11
C ASN A 53 -15.98 -10.73 3.67
N LYS A 54 -15.99 -9.42 3.38
CA LYS A 54 -16.27 -8.88 2.04
C LYS A 54 -14.99 -8.34 1.42
N ASP A 55 -14.77 -8.72 0.18
CA ASP A 55 -13.69 -8.21 -0.64
C ASP A 55 -14.02 -6.80 -1.17
N ARG A 56 -12.99 -6.00 -1.40
CA ARG A 56 -13.14 -4.68 -2.02
C ARG A 56 -11.95 -4.31 -2.88
N SER A 57 -12.22 -3.48 -3.87
CA SER A 57 -11.22 -2.85 -4.72
C SER A 57 -11.00 -1.41 -4.26
N ILE A 58 -9.75 -1.02 -4.02
CA ILE A 58 -9.35 0.32 -3.63
C ILE A 58 -8.58 0.94 -4.80
N PRO A 59 -9.09 1.99 -5.45
CA PRO A 59 -8.32 2.75 -6.43
C PRO A 59 -7.08 3.35 -5.78
N ILE A 60 -5.94 3.29 -6.46
CA ILE A 60 -4.69 3.91 -5.98
C ILE A 60 -4.35 5.16 -6.80
N ASN A 61 -3.85 6.18 -6.09
CA ASN A 61 -3.33 7.38 -6.72
C ASN A 61 -1.87 7.22 -7.18
N ASP A 62 -1.35 8.23 -7.86
CA ASP A 62 0.01 8.20 -8.41
C ASP A 62 1.09 8.02 -7.33
N VAL A 63 0.88 8.59 -6.13
CA VAL A 63 1.80 8.44 -4.99
C VAL A 63 1.95 6.97 -4.61
N ILE A 64 0.83 6.26 -4.45
CA ILE A 64 0.85 4.83 -4.09
C ILE A 64 1.38 3.99 -5.26
N GLN A 65 1.02 4.33 -6.50
CA GLN A 65 1.55 3.64 -7.66
C GLN A 65 3.09 3.72 -7.73
N GLN A 66 3.66 4.89 -7.43
CA GLN A 66 5.12 5.08 -7.40
C GLN A 66 5.78 4.32 -6.24
N ILE A 67 5.21 4.37 -5.04
CA ILE A 67 5.74 3.64 -3.87
C ILE A 67 5.77 2.14 -4.14
N ILE A 68 4.67 1.59 -4.66
CA ILE A 68 4.57 0.15 -4.93
C ILE A 68 5.57 -0.24 -6.02
N ARG A 69 5.63 0.50 -7.13
CA ARG A 69 6.62 0.25 -8.20
C ARG A 69 8.04 0.24 -7.64
N PHE A 70 8.42 1.29 -6.90
CA PHE A 70 9.75 1.39 -6.30
C PHE A 70 10.07 0.17 -5.41
N LYS A 71 9.13 -0.24 -4.55
CA LYS A 71 9.31 -1.39 -3.66
C LYS A 71 9.39 -2.72 -4.40
N ILE A 72 8.61 -2.92 -5.46
CA ILE A 72 8.66 -4.13 -6.30
C ILE A 72 10.02 -4.25 -6.99
N TYR A 73 10.51 -3.20 -7.64
CA TYR A 73 11.82 -3.21 -8.31
C TYR A 73 12.97 -3.52 -7.35
N HIS A 74 12.92 -2.98 -6.12
CA HIS A 74 13.92 -3.26 -5.10
C HIS A 74 13.82 -4.66 -4.48
N TYR A 75 12.61 -5.25 -4.46
CA TYR A 75 12.41 -6.63 -3.98
C TYR A 75 12.95 -7.66 -4.97
N GLN A 76 12.74 -7.45 -6.28
CA GLN A 76 13.20 -8.37 -7.33
C GLN A 76 14.71 -8.31 -7.63
N SER A 77 15.40 -7.30 -7.09
CA SER A 77 16.85 -7.12 -7.28
C SER A 77 17.69 -7.72 -6.14
N LYS A 78 17.06 -8.44 -5.21
CA LYS A 78 17.68 -9.19 -4.12
C LYS A 78 17.38 -10.66 -4.28
#